data_AF-A0AAW2EEB2-F1
#
_entry.id   AF-A0AAW2EEB2-F1
#
_cell.length_a   1.000
_cell.length_b   1.000
_cell.length_c   1.000
_cell.angle_alpha   90.00
_cell.angle_beta   90.00
_cell.angle_gamma   90.00
#
_symmetry.space_group_name_H-M   'P 1'
#
loop_
_entity.id
_entity.type
_entity.pdbx_description
1 polymer ?
#
loop_
_entity_poly.entity_id
_entity_poly.type
_entity_poly.pdbx_seq_one_letter_code
_entity_poly.pdbx_strand_id
1 'polypeptide(L)'
;MMSHTLNKMNELLGPKHLVSAKGLHAQKNPTLLIIEDLAPLGFRMADRLSGLDLTHSIMALHGLARFHAASVALCEKVDFQLCLYTSPAIDLLYFLSTSPSPDVIENKKSVLLNEYLSTLSATMKQLGCKTQPPTMEKLNAMLKERASYGMIASFTVLPIVLCCKTEAKDLDEIMSSGTFVNPGLKSENYKKLMSKRLLQYDEIGLLDL
;
A
#
# COMPACT_ATOMS: atom_id res chain seq x y z
N MET A 1 -3.13 6.16 -20.00
CA MET A 1 -4.17 6.54 -19.02
C MET A 1 -3.55 6.79 -17.64
N MET A 2 -2.90 5.80 -17.01
CA MET A 2 -2.25 6.00 -15.70
C MET A 2 -1.07 7.00 -15.69
N SER A 3 -0.19 6.98 -16.70
CA SER A 3 0.98 7.88 -16.77
C SER A 3 0.61 9.37 -16.75
N HIS A 4 -0.46 9.73 -17.46
CA HIS A 4 -0.96 11.10 -17.48
C HIS A 4 -1.58 11.53 -16.14
N THR A 5 -2.31 10.64 -15.47
CA THR A 5 -2.88 10.90 -14.14
C THR A 5 -1.78 11.14 -13.11
N LEU A 6 -0.73 10.30 -13.09
CA LEU A 6 0.39 10.46 -12.16
C LEU A 6 1.16 11.75 -12.38
N ASN A 7 1.37 12.15 -13.64
CA ASN A 7 2.00 13.43 -13.95
C ASN A 7 1.19 14.61 -13.39
N LYS A 8 -0.14 14.61 -13.57
CA LYS A 8 -1.02 15.64 -12.99
C LYS A 8 -0.98 15.64 -11.46
N MET A 9 -0.91 14.48 -10.82
CA MET A 9 -0.75 14.41 -9.35
C MET A 9 0.57 15.03 -8.89
N ASN A 10 1.68 14.74 -9.59
CA ASN A 10 2.98 15.34 -9.29
C ASN A 10 3.00 16.85 -9.53
N GLU A 11 2.32 17.35 -10.57
CA GLU A 11 2.14 18.79 -10.81
C GLU A 11 1.37 19.47 -9.66
N LEU A 12 0.33 18.82 -9.13
CA LEU A 12 -0.43 19.32 -7.98
C LEU A 12 0.38 19.38 -6.69
N LEU A 13 1.19 18.33 -6.43
CA LEU A 13 1.97 18.20 -5.19
C LEU A 13 3.28 19.01 -5.23
N GLY A 14 3.77 19.32 -6.43
CA GLY A 14 5.04 20.02 -6.64
C GLY A 14 6.27 19.12 -6.44
N PRO A 15 7.48 19.66 -6.70
CA PRO A 15 8.71 18.87 -6.82
C PRO A 15 9.22 18.26 -5.51
N LYS A 16 8.73 18.72 -4.35
CA LYS A 16 9.15 18.21 -3.04
C LYS A 16 8.49 16.88 -2.67
N HIS A 17 7.37 16.54 -3.30
CA HIS A 17 6.48 15.47 -2.84
C HIS A 17 5.99 14.61 -4.00
N LEU A 18 6.93 14.13 -4.82
CA LEU A 18 6.64 13.22 -5.92
C LEU A 18 6.04 11.91 -5.39
N VAL A 19 4.98 11.43 -6.05
CA VAL A 19 4.30 10.16 -5.71
C VAL A 19 4.75 8.99 -6.58
N SER A 20 5.58 9.25 -7.59
CA SER A 20 6.14 8.22 -8.47
C SER A 20 7.47 8.66 -9.09
N ALA A 21 8.29 7.68 -9.49
CA ALA A 21 9.37 7.91 -10.46
C ALA A 21 8.79 8.38 -11.81
N LYS A 22 9.62 9.03 -12.64
CA LYS A 22 9.19 9.44 -13.99
C LYS A 22 9.05 8.24 -14.92
N GLY A 23 7.88 8.06 -15.52
CA GLY A 23 7.69 7.11 -16.62
C GLY A 23 8.32 7.64 -17.90
N LEU A 24 9.24 6.87 -18.50
CA LEU A 24 9.94 7.25 -19.73
C LEU A 24 9.29 6.63 -20.97
N HIS A 25 8.82 5.38 -20.87
CA HIS A 25 8.14 4.69 -21.95
C HIS A 25 7.19 3.61 -21.42
N ALA A 26 6.06 3.42 -22.09
CA ALA A 26 5.14 2.33 -21.78
C ALA A 26 4.49 1.81 -23.08
N GLN A 27 4.63 0.50 -23.32
CA GLN A 27 4.10 -0.22 -24.47
C GLN A 27 3.39 -1.48 -24.00
N LYS A 28 2.30 -1.86 -24.67
CA LYS A 28 1.51 -3.05 -24.31
C LYS A 28 1.96 -4.31 -25.04
N ASN A 29 2.41 -4.21 -26.29
CA ASN A 29 2.79 -5.36 -27.12
C ASN A 29 4.12 -5.11 -27.85
N PRO A 30 5.24 -5.73 -27.42
CA PRO A 30 5.37 -6.48 -26.16
C PRO A 30 5.13 -5.58 -24.94
N THR A 31 4.79 -6.16 -23.80
CA THR A 31 4.61 -5.39 -22.56
C THR A 31 5.98 -4.89 -22.09
N LEU A 32 6.18 -3.58 -22.18
CA LEU A 32 7.44 -2.91 -21.83
C LEU A 32 7.15 -1.65 -21.03
N LEU A 33 7.83 -1.51 -19.89
CA LEU A 33 7.77 -0.33 -19.05
C LEU A 33 9.21 0.15 -18.78
N ILE A 34 9.50 1.40 -19.14
CA ILE A 34 10.77 2.06 -18.85
C ILE A 34 10.48 3.22 -17.89
N ILE A 35 11.13 3.22 -16.74
CA ILE A 35 11.01 4.24 -15.69
C ILE A 35 12.39 4.79 -15.34
N GLU A 36 12.40 5.99 -14.76
CA GLU A 36 13.59 6.62 -14.21
C GLU A 36 14.27 5.72 -13.17
N ASP A 37 15.59 5.58 -13.31
CA ASP A 37 16.41 4.93 -12.30
C ASP A 37 16.63 5.90 -11.13
N LEU A 38 16.17 5.51 -9.94
CA LEU A 38 16.32 6.27 -8.71
C LEU A 38 17.63 5.97 -7.97
N ALA A 39 18.40 4.97 -8.39
CA ALA A 39 19.68 4.63 -7.75
C ALA A 39 20.69 5.80 -7.75
N PRO A 40 20.82 6.62 -8.83
CA PRO A 40 21.66 7.82 -8.82
C PRO A 40 21.23 8.88 -7.79
N LEU A 41 19.97 8.87 -7.36
CA LEU A 41 19.44 9.74 -6.30
C LEU A 41 19.65 9.15 -4.89
N GLY A 42 20.33 8.01 -4.78
CA GLY A 42 20.66 7.34 -3.52
C GLY A 42 19.61 6.37 -3.01
N PHE A 43 18.52 6.12 -3.76
CA PHE A 43 17.50 5.14 -3.36
C PHE A 43 18.07 3.71 -3.41
N ARG A 44 17.63 2.89 -2.44
CA ARG A 44 18.03 1.49 -2.32
C ARG A 44 16.82 0.63 -2.01
N MET A 45 16.84 -0.62 -2.50
CA MET A 45 15.80 -1.59 -2.17
C MET A 45 15.95 -2.04 -0.71
N ALA A 46 14.89 -1.89 0.06
CA ALA A 46 14.81 -2.41 1.42
C ALA A 46 14.78 -3.95 1.43
N ASP A 47 15.28 -4.56 2.51
CA ASP A 47 15.09 -5.99 2.73
C ASP A 47 13.64 -6.29 3.13
N ARG A 48 12.90 -6.87 2.20
CA ARG A 48 11.50 -7.26 2.39
C ARG A 48 11.27 -8.34 3.44
N LEU A 49 12.30 -9.13 3.79
CA LEU A 49 12.16 -10.17 4.81
C LEU A 49 12.15 -9.61 6.24
N SER A 50 12.86 -8.50 6.45
CA SER A 50 12.91 -7.79 7.72
C SER A 50 11.67 -6.93 7.97
N GLY A 51 10.98 -6.52 6.89
CA GLY A 51 9.91 -5.53 6.94
C GLY A 51 10.44 -4.12 7.16
N LEU A 52 9.58 -3.11 7.00
CA LEU A 52 9.95 -1.71 7.20
C LEU A 52 10.01 -1.37 8.69
N ASP A 53 11.06 -0.66 9.09
CA ASP A 53 11.09 0.00 10.40
C ASP A 53 10.07 1.16 10.49
N LEU A 54 9.95 1.78 11.66
CA LEU A 54 8.97 2.84 11.89
C LEU A 54 9.20 4.03 10.96
N THR A 55 10.45 4.47 10.80
CA THR A 55 10.80 5.65 9.99
C THR A 55 10.39 5.44 8.54
N HIS A 56 10.77 4.31 7.95
CA HIS A 56 10.43 3.98 6.57
C HIS A 56 8.92 3.71 6.40
N SER A 57 8.26 3.15 7.42
CA SER A 57 6.81 2.97 7.41
C SER A 57 6.06 4.29 7.38
N ILE A 58 6.51 5.27 8.17
CA ILE A 58 5.95 6.63 8.16
C ILE A 58 6.18 7.30 6.80
N MET A 59 7.39 7.20 6.24
CA MET A 59 7.68 7.73 4.90
C MET A 59 6.76 7.16 3.83
N ALA A 60 6.54 5.84 3.84
CA ALA A 60 5.64 5.17 2.90
C ALA A 60 4.19 5.66 3.06
N LEU A 61 3.71 5.79 4.31
CA LEU A 61 2.36 6.28 4.59
C LEU A 61 2.16 7.76 4.26
N HIS A 62 3.19 8.59 4.42
CA HIS A 62 3.16 9.96 3.94
C HIS A 62 3.02 10.00 2.41
N GLY A 63 3.75 9.14 1.69
CA GLY A 63 3.62 8.99 0.25
C GLY A 63 2.20 8.59 -0.16
N LEU A 64 1.65 7.55 0.48
CA LEU A 64 0.29 7.05 0.24
C LEU A 64 -0.78 8.11 0.54
N ALA A 65 -0.63 8.84 1.66
CA ALA A 65 -1.53 9.93 2.03
C ALA A 65 -1.54 11.06 0.99
N ARG A 66 -0.37 11.46 0.49
CA ARG A 66 -0.25 12.49 -0.56
C ARG A 66 -0.84 12.01 -1.88
N PHE A 67 -0.62 10.74 -2.23
CA PHE A 67 -1.24 10.12 -3.41
C PHE A 67 -2.77 10.13 -3.31
N HIS A 68 -3.35 9.74 -2.18
CA HIS A 68 -4.80 9.79 -1.96
C HIS A 68 -5.35 11.23 -2.00
N ALA A 69 -4.66 12.19 -1.36
CA ALA A 69 -5.06 13.60 -1.40
C ALA A 69 -5.05 14.15 -2.83
N ALA A 70 -3.98 13.88 -3.60
CA ALA A 70 -3.87 14.31 -4.98
C ALA A 70 -4.92 13.66 -5.89
N SER A 71 -5.28 12.40 -5.62
CA SER A 71 -6.39 11.71 -6.28
C SER A 71 -7.72 12.43 -6.05
N VAL A 72 -8.03 12.79 -4.81
CA VAL A 72 -9.25 13.57 -4.49
C VAL A 72 -9.24 14.91 -5.22
N ALA A 73 -8.15 15.67 -5.09
CA ALA A 73 -8.03 16.98 -5.73
C ALA A 73 -8.20 16.91 -7.25
N LEU A 74 -7.67 15.87 -7.90
CA LEU A 74 -7.79 15.67 -9.33
C LEU A 74 -9.21 15.26 -9.73
N CYS A 75 -9.86 14.37 -8.98
CA CYS A 75 -11.25 13.97 -9.24
C CYS A 75 -12.20 15.18 -9.18
N GLU A 76 -12.03 16.05 -8.19
CA GLU A 76 -12.84 17.27 -8.03
C GLU A 76 -12.61 18.30 -9.15
N LYS A 77 -11.41 18.31 -9.76
CA LYS A 77 -11.05 19.25 -10.83
C LYS A 77 -11.48 18.79 -12.22
N VAL A 78 -11.68 17.49 -12.43
CA VAL A 78 -11.99 16.93 -13.76
C VAL A 78 -13.46 16.46 -13.86
N ASP A 79 -14.28 16.71 -12.84
CA ASP A 79 -15.72 16.41 -12.80
C ASP A 79 -16.04 14.93 -13.18
N PHE A 80 -15.19 14.01 -12.74
CA PHE A 80 -15.46 12.58 -12.86
C PHE A 80 -16.46 12.16 -11.77
N GLN A 81 -17.75 12.41 -12.01
CA GLN A 81 -18.85 11.96 -11.16
C GLN A 81 -18.98 10.41 -11.03
N LEU A 82 -18.04 9.64 -11.59
CA LEU A 82 -18.00 8.17 -11.60
C LEU A 82 -16.64 7.57 -11.19
N CYS A 83 -15.69 8.35 -10.67
CA CYS A 83 -14.49 7.74 -10.09
C CYS A 83 -14.88 6.93 -8.85
N LEU A 84 -14.76 5.60 -8.95
CA LEU A 84 -14.86 4.68 -7.82
C LEU A 84 -13.80 5.09 -6.80
N TYR A 85 -14.23 5.80 -5.76
CA TYR A 85 -13.41 6.06 -4.59
C TYR A 85 -13.23 4.72 -3.87
N THR A 86 -12.15 4.00 -4.20
CA THR A 86 -11.75 2.91 -3.34
C THR A 86 -11.42 3.49 -1.97
N SER A 87 -11.88 2.81 -0.92
CA SER A 87 -11.64 3.27 0.44
C SER A 87 -10.13 3.27 0.71
N PRO A 88 -9.53 4.37 1.20
CA PRO A 88 -8.11 4.38 1.60
C PRO A 88 -7.78 3.30 2.64
N ALA A 89 -8.81 2.76 3.30
CA ALA A 89 -8.70 1.61 4.18
C ALA A 89 -8.12 0.36 3.49
N ILE A 90 -8.40 0.14 2.19
CA ILE A 90 -7.89 -1.05 1.48
C ILE A 90 -6.37 -0.97 1.34
N ASP A 91 -5.85 0.16 0.88
CA ASP A 91 -4.40 0.37 0.74
C ASP A 91 -3.70 0.35 2.10
N LEU A 92 -4.32 0.91 3.13
CA LEU A 92 -3.82 0.84 4.51
C LEU A 92 -3.82 -0.59 5.06
N LEU A 93 -4.88 -1.36 4.85
CA LEU A 93 -4.97 -2.75 5.29
C LEU A 93 -3.94 -3.61 4.58
N TYR A 94 -3.75 -3.40 3.27
CA TYR A 94 -2.69 -4.05 2.50
C TYR A 94 -1.33 -3.72 3.10
N PHE A 95 -1.00 -2.43 3.20
CA PHE A 95 0.28 -1.95 3.71
C PHE A 95 0.58 -2.49 5.11
N LEU A 96 -0.34 -2.31 6.05
CA LEU A 96 -0.20 -2.76 7.44
C LEU A 96 -0.13 -4.28 7.58
N SER A 97 -0.65 -5.03 6.60
CA SER A 97 -0.60 -6.50 6.62
C SER A 97 0.69 -7.05 6.02
N THR A 98 1.35 -6.33 5.11
CA THR A 98 2.45 -6.90 4.31
C THR A 98 3.80 -6.24 4.49
N SER A 99 3.86 -4.98 4.92
CA SER A 99 5.06 -4.16 4.72
C SER A 99 5.84 -3.80 6.00
N PRO A 100 5.24 -3.26 7.07
CA PRO A 100 5.99 -2.96 8.28
C PRO A 100 6.45 -4.22 9.01
N SER A 101 7.54 -4.10 9.76
CA SER A 101 8.03 -5.18 10.60
C SER A 101 6.99 -5.57 11.67
N PRO A 102 7.04 -6.81 12.19
CA PRO A 102 6.10 -7.27 13.21
C PRO A 102 6.05 -6.35 14.45
N ASP A 103 7.21 -5.86 14.90
CA ASP A 103 7.32 -4.93 16.04
C ASP A 103 6.60 -3.61 15.78
N VAL A 104 6.77 -3.04 14.58
CA VAL A 104 6.11 -1.79 14.19
C VAL A 104 4.60 -1.96 14.14
N ILE A 105 4.09 -3.07 13.59
CA ILE A 105 2.64 -3.33 13.56
C ILE A 105 2.08 -3.49 14.97
N GLU A 106 2.77 -4.23 15.84
CA GLU A 106 2.32 -4.49 17.20
C GLU A 106 2.32 -3.22 18.06
N ASN A 107 3.39 -2.45 18.00
CA ASN A 107 3.64 -1.37 18.96
C ASN A 107 3.36 0.03 18.41
N LYS A 108 3.25 0.20 17.09
CA LYS A 108 3.21 1.53 16.43
C LYS A 108 2.08 1.72 15.43
N LYS A 109 1.14 0.77 15.28
CA LYS A 109 0.00 0.89 14.35
C LYS A 109 -0.80 2.19 14.53
N SER A 110 -1.07 2.61 15.76
CA SER A 110 -1.77 3.88 16.04
C SER A 110 -0.99 5.10 15.55
N VAL A 111 0.33 5.12 15.77
CA VAL A 111 1.23 6.16 15.26
C VAL A 111 1.18 6.22 13.74
N LEU A 112 1.27 5.07 13.06
CA LEU A 112 1.19 4.99 11.60
C LEU A 112 -0.12 5.56 11.05
N LEU A 113 -1.26 5.21 11.66
CA LEU A 113 -2.57 5.73 11.24
C LEU A 113 -2.70 7.24 11.48
N ASN A 114 -2.16 7.75 12.59
CA ASN A 114 -2.11 9.18 12.88
C ASN A 114 -1.25 9.94 11.85
N GLU A 115 -0.06 9.43 11.52
CA GLU A 115 0.84 10.03 10.53
C GLU A 115 0.21 10.07 9.13
N TYR A 116 -0.44 8.99 8.74
CA TYR A 116 -1.23 8.92 7.50
C TYR A 116 -2.33 9.98 7.49
N LEU A 117 -3.18 10.01 8.52
CA LEU A 117 -4.34 10.90 8.56
C LEU A 117 -3.95 12.38 8.64
N SER A 118 -2.93 12.70 9.43
CA SER A 118 -2.36 14.05 9.55
C SER A 118 -1.85 14.54 8.18
N THR A 119 -1.05 13.71 7.50
CA THR A 119 -0.51 14.04 6.17
C THR A 119 -1.61 14.18 5.12
N LEU A 120 -2.61 13.28 5.14
CA LEU A 120 -3.76 13.33 4.23
C LEU A 120 -4.51 14.64 4.40
N SER A 121 -4.86 14.99 5.65
CA SER A 121 -5.62 16.18 5.98
C SER A 121 -4.88 17.46 5.61
N ALA A 122 -3.59 17.55 5.95
CA ALA A 122 -2.74 18.68 5.60
C ALA A 122 -2.63 18.85 4.08
N THR A 123 -2.44 17.75 3.35
CA THR A 123 -2.28 17.77 1.89
C THR A 123 -3.60 18.12 1.19
N MET A 124 -4.73 17.56 1.63
CA MET A 124 -6.05 17.91 1.08
C MET A 124 -6.36 19.41 1.28
N LYS A 125 -6.03 19.96 2.46
CA LYS A 125 -6.15 21.39 2.73
C LYS A 125 -5.24 22.22 1.81
N GLN A 126 -3.98 21.82 1.64
CA GLN A 126 -3.04 22.50 0.75
C GLN A 126 -3.52 22.51 -0.70
N LEU A 127 -4.11 21.42 -1.17
CA LEU A 127 -4.61 21.29 -2.54
C LEU A 127 -5.98 21.95 -2.77
N GLY A 128 -6.62 22.45 -1.71
CA GLY A 128 -7.93 23.09 -1.77
C GLY A 128 -9.08 22.12 -2.05
N CYS A 129 -8.98 20.86 -1.59
CA CYS A 129 -10.05 19.88 -1.75
C CYS A 129 -11.34 20.35 -1.07
N LYS A 130 -12.48 20.17 -1.74
CA LYS A 130 -13.82 20.43 -1.21
C LYS A 130 -14.26 19.31 -0.26
N THR A 131 -13.91 18.07 -0.61
CA THR A 131 -14.12 16.88 0.21
C THR A 131 -13.33 16.99 1.49
N GLN A 132 -13.98 16.72 2.63
CA GLN A 132 -13.32 16.73 3.93
C GLN A 132 -12.55 15.43 4.16
N PRO A 133 -11.37 15.47 4.80
CA PRO A 133 -10.69 14.26 5.24
C PRO A 133 -11.55 13.53 6.29
N PRO A 134 -11.46 12.19 6.39
CA PRO A 134 -12.18 11.44 7.41
C PRO A 134 -11.66 11.78 8.82
N THR A 135 -12.48 11.58 9.85
CA THR A 135 -11.97 11.59 11.24
C THR A 135 -11.25 10.28 11.56
N MET A 136 -10.50 10.23 12.66
CA MET A 136 -9.85 9.00 13.12
C MET A 136 -10.88 7.90 13.42
N GLU A 137 -12.03 8.25 13.99
CA GLU A 137 -13.14 7.32 14.26
C GLU A 137 -13.69 6.76 12.95
N LYS A 138 -13.91 7.61 11.94
CA LYS A 138 -14.41 7.18 10.63
C LYS A 138 -13.39 6.30 9.91
N LEU A 139 -12.10 6.63 9.98
CA LEU A 139 -11.03 5.82 9.41
C LEU A 139 -10.97 4.43 10.06
N ASN A 140 -11.03 4.37 11.40
CA ASN A 140 -11.05 3.10 12.13
C ASN A 140 -12.29 2.26 11.80
N ALA A 141 -13.46 2.89 11.66
CA ALA A 141 -14.67 2.21 11.21
C ALA A 141 -14.50 1.62 9.81
N MET A 142 -13.92 2.38 8.87
CA MET A 142 -13.66 1.92 7.50
C MET A 142 -12.65 0.76 7.43
N LEU A 143 -11.62 0.78 8.30
CA LEU A 143 -10.65 -0.31 8.45
C LEU A 143 -11.30 -1.56 9.03
N LYS A 144 -12.16 -1.42 10.04
CA LYS A 144 -12.89 -2.54 10.66
C LYS A 144 -13.86 -3.19 9.67
N GLU A 145 -14.67 -2.39 8.98
CA GLU A 145 -15.64 -2.83 7.97
C GLU A 145 -14.98 -3.65 6.85
N ARG A 146 -13.70 -3.38 6.56
CA ARG A 146 -12.94 -4.01 5.47
C ARG A 146 -11.84 -4.95 5.98
N ALA A 147 -11.84 -5.34 7.25
CA ALA A 147 -10.75 -6.09 7.86
C ALA A 147 -10.41 -7.40 7.12
N SER A 148 -11.40 -8.01 6.46
CA SER A 148 -11.21 -9.18 5.58
C SER A 148 -10.18 -8.96 4.47
N TYR A 149 -10.01 -7.74 3.95
CA TYR A 149 -8.97 -7.44 2.97
C TYR A 149 -7.56 -7.58 3.56
N GLY A 150 -7.35 -7.17 4.81
CA GLY A 150 -6.07 -7.37 5.49
C GLY A 150 -5.77 -8.85 5.73
N MET A 151 -6.81 -9.63 6.05
CA MET A 151 -6.72 -11.09 6.15
C MET A 151 -6.35 -11.73 4.80
N ILE A 152 -7.04 -11.37 3.72
CA ILE A 152 -6.74 -11.87 2.37
C ILE A 152 -5.29 -11.53 1.98
N ALA A 153 -4.84 -10.29 2.18
CA ALA A 153 -3.47 -9.89 1.91
C ALA A 153 -2.44 -10.67 2.74
N SER A 154 -2.78 -11.01 3.99
CA SER A 154 -1.94 -11.86 4.85
C SER A 154 -1.81 -13.30 4.33
N PHE A 155 -2.85 -13.84 3.68
CA PHE A 155 -2.82 -15.18 3.12
C PHE A 155 -2.19 -15.26 1.73
N THR A 156 -2.38 -14.24 0.89
CA THR A 156 -2.01 -14.31 -0.53
C THR A 156 -0.73 -13.55 -0.85
N VAL A 157 -0.51 -12.39 -0.24
CA VAL A 157 0.58 -11.46 -0.59
C VAL A 157 1.76 -11.61 0.35
N LEU A 158 1.51 -11.65 1.66
CA LEU A 158 2.57 -11.77 2.66
C LEU A 158 3.52 -12.97 2.42
N PRO A 159 3.05 -14.18 2.01
CA PRO A 159 3.97 -15.26 1.68
C PRO A 159 4.88 -14.91 0.50
N ILE A 160 4.40 -14.17 -0.51
CA ILE A 160 5.23 -13.70 -1.63
C ILE A 160 6.31 -12.77 -1.10
N VAL A 161 5.93 -11.81 -0.24
CA VAL A 161 6.84 -10.84 0.39
C VAL A 161 7.90 -11.51 1.26
N LEU A 162 7.55 -12.60 1.95
CA LEU A 162 8.46 -13.35 2.82
C LEU A 162 9.19 -14.51 2.12
N CYS A 163 8.97 -14.72 0.82
CA CYS A 163 9.68 -15.73 0.03
C CYS A 163 11.14 -15.33 -0.21
N CYS A 164 12.09 -16.27 -0.09
CA CYS A 164 13.50 -15.99 -0.38
C CYS A 164 13.70 -15.59 -1.85
N LYS A 165 14.65 -14.70 -2.16
CA LYS A 165 14.94 -14.26 -3.54
C LYS A 165 15.27 -15.44 -4.47
N THR A 166 15.94 -16.48 -3.97
CA THR A 166 16.33 -17.66 -4.75
C THR A 166 15.16 -18.59 -5.09
N GLU A 167 14.06 -18.49 -4.34
CA GLU A 167 12.85 -19.30 -4.53
C GLU A 167 11.71 -18.49 -5.18
N ALA A 168 11.93 -17.20 -5.39
CA ALA A 168 10.95 -16.31 -6.01
C ALA A 168 10.75 -16.68 -7.48
N LYS A 169 9.48 -16.80 -7.86
CA LYS A 169 9.05 -17.01 -9.24
C LYS A 169 8.63 -15.70 -9.89
N ASP A 170 8.71 -15.62 -11.21
CA ASP A 170 8.19 -14.47 -11.92
C ASP A 170 6.65 -14.41 -11.87
N LEU A 171 6.09 -13.25 -12.20
CA LEU A 171 4.65 -13.04 -12.10
C LEU A 171 3.87 -13.94 -13.07
N ASP A 172 4.44 -14.22 -14.24
CA ASP A 172 3.79 -15.04 -15.27
C ASP A 172 3.69 -16.51 -14.80
N GLU A 173 4.72 -17.06 -14.16
CA GLU A 173 4.71 -18.38 -13.52
C GLU A 173 3.66 -18.48 -12.41
N ILE A 174 3.54 -17.44 -11.59
CA ILE A 174 2.56 -17.38 -10.49
C ILE A 174 1.13 -17.35 -11.04
N MET A 175 0.88 -16.60 -12.12
CA MET A 175 -0.46 -16.39 -12.67
C MET A 175 -0.89 -17.48 -13.66
N SER A 176 0.05 -18.18 -14.30
CA SER A 176 -0.24 -19.21 -15.30
C SER A 176 -0.53 -20.59 -14.71
N SER A 177 -0.02 -20.88 -13.50
CA SER A 177 -0.19 -22.18 -12.87
C SER A 177 -1.32 -22.14 -11.83
N GLY A 178 -2.42 -22.85 -12.10
CA GLY A 178 -3.50 -23.09 -11.12
C GLY A 178 -3.07 -23.92 -9.90
N THR A 179 -1.79 -24.24 -9.78
CA THR A 179 -1.17 -25.10 -8.76
C THR A 179 0.00 -24.41 -8.03
N PHE A 180 0.21 -23.10 -8.22
CA PHE A 180 1.30 -22.40 -7.54
C PHE A 180 1.12 -22.43 -6.01
N VAL A 181 2.00 -23.16 -5.34
CA VAL A 181 2.13 -23.12 -3.88
C VAL A 181 3.31 -22.23 -3.53
N ASN A 182 3.03 -21.11 -2.87
CA ASN A 182 4.05 -20.13 -2.54
C ASN A 182 5.08 -20.69 -1.53
N PRO A 183 6.39 -20.76 -1.86
CA PRO A 183 7.43 -21.24 -0.95
C PRO A 183 7.48 -20.48 0.38
N GLY A 184 7.11 -19.19 0.37
CA GLY A 184 7.05 -18.36 1.57
C GLY A 184 6.06 -18.85 2.63
N LEU A 185 5.09 -19.70 2.29
CA LEU A 185 4.22 -20.37 3.26
C LEU A 185 5.01 -21.28 4.23
N LYS A 186 6.17 -21.78 3.80
CA LYS A 186 7.05 -22.62 4.62
C LYS A 186 7.95 -21.80 5.55
N SER A 187 8.03 -20.48 5.35
CA SER A 187 8.87 -19.58 6.15
C SER A 187 8.45 -19.59 7.62
N GLU A 188 9.40 -19.76 8.52
CA GLU A 188 9.15 -19.69 9.96
C GLU A 188 8.64 -18.30 10.39
N ASN A 189 9.12 -17.24 9.73
CA ASN A 189 8.63 -15.88 9.95
C ASN A 189 7.14 -15.76 9.57
N TYR A 190 6.75 -16.36 8.44
CA TYR A 190 5.36 -16.39 8.00
C TYR A 190 4.48 -17.15 8.99
N LYS A 191 4.87 -18.39 9.34
CA LYS A 191 4.12 -19.22 10.30
C LYS A 191 3.93 -18.50 11.64
N LYS A 192 4.99 -17.95 12.22
CA LYS A 192 4.94 -17.23 13.49
C LYS A 192 3.98 -16.04 13.43
N LEU A 193 4.04 -15.24 12.36
CA LEU A 193 3.17 -14.09 12.17
C LEU A 193 1.71 -14.50 12.00
N MET A 194 1.46 -15.55 11.21
CA MET A 194 0.10 -16.06 10.96
C MET A 194 -0.51 -16.70 12.20
N SER A 195 0.25 -17.43 13.02
CA SER A 195 -0.28 -17.98 14.28
C SER A 195 -0.88 -16.91 15.17
N LYS A 196 -0.26 -15.72 15.24
CA LYS A 196 -0.80 -14.58 16.00
C LYS A 196 -2.01 -13.94 15.31
N ARG A 197 -1.96 -13.75 14.00
CA ARG A 197 -3.04 -13.11 13.23
C ARG A 197 -4.30 -13.96 13.17
N LEU A 198 -4.17 -15.28 13.06
CA LEU A 198 -5.31 -16.20 13.05
C LEU A 198 -6.14 -16.08 14.32
N LEU A 199 -5.50 -16.02 15.49
CA LEU A 199 -6.19 -15.78 16.76
C LEU A 199 -6.93 -14.43 16.74
N GLN A 200 -6.28 -13.38 16.25
CA GLN A 200 -6.92 -12.06 16.14
C GLN A 200 -8.09 -12.04 15.17
N TYR A 201 -8.00 -12.78 14.06
CA TYR A 201 -9.07 -12.89 13.07
C TYR A 201 -10.26 -13.67 13.59
N ASP A 202 -10.01 -14.73 14.36
CA ASP A 202 -11.02 -15.49 15.10
C ASP A 202 -11.75 -14.61 16.11
N GLU A 203 -11.02 -13.88 16.96
CA GLU A 203 -11.58 -12.97 17.98
C GLU A 203 -12.52 -11.90 17.42
N ILE A 204 -12.30 -11.45 16.18
CA ILE A 204 -13.13 -10.43 15.53
C ILE A 204 -14.16 -11.02 14.54
N GLY A 205 -14.30 -12.36 14.51
CA GLY A 205 -15.28 -13.08 13.70
C GLY A 205 -15.01 -13.07 12.19
N LEU A 206 -13.76 -12.89 11.77
CA LEU A 206 -13.40 -12.96 10.35
C LEU A 206 -13.28 -14.40 9.83
N LEU A 207 -13.18 -15.38 10.72
CA LEU A 207 -13.12 -16.81 10.38
C LEU A 207 -14.47 -17.52 10.52
N ASP A 208 -15.50 -16.82 11.02
CA ASP A 208 -16.87 -17.31 11.14
C ASP A 208 -17.51 -17.30 9.73
N LEU A 209 -17.43 -18.44 9.03
CA LEU A 209 -18.03 -18.67 7.71
C LEU A 209 -19.34 -19.46 7.81
#